data_AF-A0A939AHL8-F1
#
_entry.id   AF-A0A939AHL8-F1
#
_cell.length_a   1.000
_cell.length_b   1.000
_cell.length_c   1.000
_cell.angle_alpha   90.00
_cell.angle_beta   90.00
_cell.angle_gamma   90.00
#
_symmetry.space_group_name_H-M   'P 1'
#
loop_
_entity.id
_entity.type
_entity.pdbx_description
1 polymer ?
#
loop_
_entity_poly.entity_id
_entity_poly.type
_entity_poly.pdbx_seq_one_letter_code
_entity_poly.pdbx_strand_id
1 'polypeptide(L)'
;MNAADRSIALLDAALRRRFYFVEFFPDEPPIKGLLARWLKDKHPTLDWVAEVVDKANELLQTRHAAIGPSYFLRESLDERWVATIWQHAVKPYIEEQLIGEENRLAQFELEKLRAAIKPPGAPIQTPPFDGNTGAPSPAS
;
A
#
# COMPACT_ATOMS: atom_id res chain seq x y z
N MET A 1 -17.43 15.36 1.72
CA MET A 1 -18.42 14.52 1.00
C MET A 1 -17.67 13.34 0.40
N ASN A 2 -18.20 12.12 0.47
CA ASN A 2 -17.49 10.95 -0.06
C ASN A 2 -17.66 10.89 -1.59
N ALA A 3 -16.59 11.15 -2.34
CA ALA A 3 -16.63 11.15 -3.81
C ALA A 3 -16.75 9.74 -4.42
N ALA A 4 -16.51 8.68 -3.65
CA ALA A 4 -16.70 7.30 -4.09
C ALA A 4 -18.19 6.89 -4.12
N ASP A 5 -19.05 7.58 -3.37
CA ASP A 5 -20.48 7.26 -3.29
C ASP A 5 -21.25 7.93 -4.44
N ARG A 6 -21.71 7.12 -5.40
CA ARG A 6 -22.48 7.62 -6.55
C ARG A 6 -23.93 7.97 -6.18
N SER A 7 -24.45 7.46 -5.06
CA SER A 7 -25.85 7.69 -4.66
C SER A 7 -26.14 9.15 -4.28
N ILE A 8 -25.10 9.91 -3.92
CA ILE A 8 -25.21 11.31 -3.51
C ILE A 8 -24.93 12.32 -4.63
N ALA A 9 -24.66 11.87 -5.85
CA ALA A 9 -24.28 12.74 -6.97
C ALA A 9 -25.34 13.82 -7.30
N LEU A 10 -26.64 13.51 -7.14
CA LEU A 10 -27.72 14.48 -7.35
C LEU A 10 -27.86 15.50 -6.21
N LEU A 11 -27.62 15.08 -4.97
CA LEU A 11 -27.59 15.97 -3.79
C LEU A 11 -26.41 16.95 -3.88
N ASP A 12 -25.30 16.47 -4.42
CA ASP A 12 -24.06 17.23 -4.59
C ASP A 12 -24.25 18.48 -5.47
N ALA A 13 -25.05 18.40 -6.54
CA ALA A 13 -25.27 19.53 -7.46
C ALA A 13 -25.89 20.77 -6.78
N ALA A 14 -26.75 20.57 -5.77
CA ALA A 14 -27.33 21.66 -5.00
C ALA A 14 -26.36 22.21 -3.94
N LEU A 15 -25.53 21.34 -3.35
CA LEU A 15 -24.53 21.71 -2.36
C LEU A 15 -23.35 22.47 -2.98
N ARG A 16 -22.89 22.07 -4.17
CA ARG A 16 -21.83 22.76 -4.94
C ARG A 16 -22.13 24.22 -5.27
N ARG A 17 -23.40 24.64 -5.22
CA ARG A 17 -23.79 26.04 -5.40
C ARG A 17 -23.66 26.89 -4.14
N ARG A 18 -23.60 26.26 -2.96
CA ARG A 18 -23.67 26.93 -1.65
C ARG A 18 -22.43 26.74 -0.79
N PHE A 19 -21.60 25.75 -1.09
CA PHE A 19 -20.41 25.43 -0.32
C PHE A 19 -19.18 25.41 -1.22
N TYR A 20 -18.04 25.81 -0.64
CA TYR A 20 -16.73 25.58 -1.24
C TYR A 20 -16.29 24.16 -0.91
N PHE A 21 -15.87 23.42 -1.93
CA PHE A 21 -15.38 22.06 -1.80
C PHE A 21 -13.85 22.10 -1.80
N VAL A 22 -13.26 21.62 -0.72
CA VAL A 22 -11.81 21.38 -0.62
C VAL A 22 -11.61 19.88 -0.70
N GLU A 23 -10.98 19.44 -1.78
CA GLU A 23 -10.74 18.02 -2.03
C GLU A 23 -9.50 17.55 -1.26
N PHE A 24 -9.57 16.35 -0.68
CA PHE A 24 -8.47 15.71 0.02
C PHE A 24 -8.16 14.39 -0.66
N PHE A 25 -7.34 14.44 -1.72
CA PHE A 25 -6.90 13.24 -2.42
C PHE A 25 -5.61 12.67 -1.81
N PRO A 26 -5.47 11.33 -1.72
CA PRO A 26 -4.25 10.71 -1.21
C PRO A 26 -2.97 11.08 -1.99
N ASP A 27 -3.08 11.43 -3.27
CA ASP A 27 -1.95 11.81 -4.13
C ASP A 27 -1.58 13.31 -4.07
N GLU A 28 -2.29 14.11 -3.27
CA GLU A 28 -2.09 15.56 -3.16
C GLU A 28 -1.80 16.02 -1.72
N PRO A 29 -0.97 17.05 -1.51
CA PRO A 29 -0.81 17.66 -0.20
C PRO A 29 -2.16 18.17 0.35
N PRO A 30 -2.42 18.05 1.66
CA PRO A 30 -1.50 17.62 2.71
C PRO A 30 -1.44 16.10 2.94
N ILE A 31 -2.26 15.32 2.22
CA ILE A 31 -2.43 13.87 2.46
C ILE A 31 -1.28 13.07 1.84
N LYS A 32 -0.71 13.53 0.74
CA LYS A 32 0.43 12.89 0.08
C LYS A 32 1.56 12.56 1.06
N GLY A 33 1.91 11.28 1.13
CA GLY A 33 2.96 10.74 2.01
C GLY A 33 2.62 10.77 3.51
N LEU A 34 1.37 11.08 3.91
CA LEU A 34 0.95 11.08 5.30
C LEU A 34 1.14 9.70 5.95
N LEU A 35 0.71 8.64 5.26
CA LEU A 35 0.83 7.27 5.77
C LEU A 35 2.30 6.87 5.96
N ALA A 36 3.15 7.15 4.97
CA ALA A 36 4.59 6.87 5.07
C ALA A 36 5.25 7.61 6.25
N ARG A 37 4.94 8.90 6.43
CA ARG A 37 5.45 9.69 7.57
C ARG A 37 4.96 9.13 8.91
N TRP A 38 3.68 8.79 9.00
CA TRP A 38 3.08 8.25 10.22
C TRP A 38 3.66 6.86 10.58
N LEU A 39 3.79 5.95 9.60
CA LEU A 39 4.40 4.63 9.82
C LEU A 39 5.86 4.75 10.24
N LYS A 40 6.62 5.64 9.61
CA LYS A 40 8.02 5.87 9.98
C LYS A 40 8.18 6.34 11.43
N ASP A 41 7.22 7.11 11.96
CA ASP A 41 7.24 7.60 13.34
C ASP A 41 6.73 6.55 14.35
N LYS A 42 5.62 5.88 14.04
CA LYS A 42 4.91 5.00 14.98
C LYS A 42 5.23 3.51 14.83
N HIS A 43 5.45 3.04 13.60
CA HIS A 43 5.62 1.63 13.26
C HIS A 43 6.69 1.41 12.17
N PRO A 44 7.98 1.66 12.46
CA PRO A 44 9.03 1.65 11.43
C PRO A 44 9.17 0.33 10.67
N THR A 45 8.79 -0.79 11.27
CA THR A 45 8.83 -2.13 10.62
C THR A 45 7.71 -2.36 9.61
N LEU A 46 6.74 -1.44 9.53
CA LEU A 46 5.56 -1.51 8.67
C LEU A 46 5.56 -0.41 7.60
N ASP A 47 6.68 0.26 7.37
CA ASP A 47 6.83 1.33 6.36
C ASP A 47 6.39 0.87 4.95
N TRP A 48 6.67 -0.39 4.61
CA TRP A 48 6.27 -1.06 3.36
C TRP A 48 4.75 -0.99 3.09
N VAL A 49 3.91 -0.85 4.11
CA VAL A 49 2.45 -0.74 3.95
C VAL A 49 2.08 0.51 3.15
N ALA A 50 2.80 1.62 3.33
CA ALA A 50 2.57 2.83 2.54
C ALA A 50 2.81 2.58 1.05
N GLU A 51 3.92 1.89 0.71
CA GLU A 51 4.27 1.57 -0.67
C GLU A 51 3.25 0.62 -1.32
N VAL A 52 2.73 -0.35 -0.54
CA VAL A 52 1.65 -1.23 -1.01
C VAL A 52 0.36 -0.45 -1.30
N VAL A 53 -0.01 0.50 -0.43
CA VAL A 53 -1.20 1.34 -0.64
C VAL A 53 -1.02 2.24 -1.86
N ASP A 54 0.15 2.86 -2.02
CA ASP A 54 0.48 3.66 -3.20
C ASP A 54 0.40 2.81 -4.47
N LYS A 55 0.93 1.57 -4.42
CA LYS A 55 0.86 0.64 -5.56
C LYS A 55 -0.57 0.25 -5.92
N ALA A 56 -1.40 -0.01 -4.91
CA ALA A 56 -2.82 -0.30 -5.13
C ALA A 56 -3.54 0.90 -5.76
N ASN A 57 -3.24 2.12 -5.30
CA ASN A 57 -3.81 3.35 -5.86
C ASN A 57 -3.37 3.59 -7.32
N GLU A 58 -2.12 3.30 -7.67
CA GLU A 58 -1.65 3.30 -9.07
C GLU A 58 -2.45 2.32 -9.94
N LEU A 59 -2.69 1.11 -9.42
CA LEU A 59 -3.45 0.09 -10.15
C LEU A 59 -4.92 0.45 -10.31
N LEU A 60 -5.55 1.14 -9.35
CA LEU A 60 -6.94 1.58 -9.46
C LEU A 60 -7.15 2.62 -10.57
N GLN A 61 -6.13 3.43 -10.88
CA GLN A 61 -6.16 4.45 -11.94
C GLN A 61 -7.33 5.46 -11.82
N THR A 62 -7.88 5.64 -10.61
CA THR A 62 -8.93 6.61 -10.33
C THR A 62 -8.72 7.28 -8.98
N ARG A 63 -8.68 8.61 -8.97
CA ARG A 63 -8.45 9.39 -7.74
C ARG A 63 -9.62 9.31 -6.78
N HIS A 64 -10.84 9.19 -7.29
CA HIS A 64 -12.05 9.13 -6.47
C HIS A 64 -12.25 7.78 -5.76
N ALA A 65 -11.54 6.74 -6.21
CA ALA A 65 -11.56 5.44 -5.57
C ALA A 65 -10.24 5.11 -4.82
N ALA A 66 -9.38 6.11 -4.63
CA ALA A 66 -8.11 5.90 -3.96
C ALA A 66 -8.32 5.46 -2.50
N ILE A 67 -7.58 4.43 -2.10
CA ILE A 67 -7.49 3.93 -0.74
C ILE A 67 -6.83 5.03 0.10
N GLY A 68 -7.59 5.54 1.07
CA GLY A 68 -7.11 6.58 1.98
C GLY A 68 -6.17 6.02 3.06
N PRO A 69 -5.33 6.89 3.66
CA PRO A 69 -4.38 6.48 4.69
C PRO A 69 -5.07 6.04 6.00
N SER A 70 -6.30 6.48 6.23
CA SER A 70 -7.03 6.30 7.50
C SER A 70 -7.21 4.85 7.94
N TYR A 71 -7.24 3.90 6.99
CA TYR A 71 -7.31 2.47 7.31
C TYR A 71 -6.17 2.03 8.23
N PHE A 72 -4.99 2.63 8.08
CA PHE A 72 -3.76 2.20 8.75
C PHE A 72 -3.26 3.17 9.83
N LEU A 73 -3.90 4.34 10.01
CA LEU A 73 -3.54 5.31 11.06
C LEU A 73 -3.99 4.84 12.44
N ARG A 74 -3.33 3.81 12.98
CA ARG A 74 -3.69 3.13 14.23
C ARG A 74 -2.51 2.95 15.17
N GLU A 75 -2.62 3.40 16.41
CA GLU A 75 -1.55 3.27 17.42
C GLU A 75 -1.10 1.81 17.67
N SER A 76 -2.03 0.85 17.64
CA SER A 76 -1.77 -0.58 17.86
C SER A 76 -1.63 -1.38 16.56
N LEU A 77 -1.10 -0.79 15.49
CA LEU A 77 -0.90 -1.49 14.23
C LEU A 77 0.20 -2.56 14.36
N ASP A 78 -0.09 -3.77 13.88
CA ASP A 78 0.88 -4.86 13.72
C ASP A 78 0.61 -5.61 12.40
N GLU A 79 1.45 -6.58 12.04
CA GLU A 79 1.29 -7.39 10.81
C GLU A 79 -0.08 -8.09 10.75
N ARG A 80 -0.63 -8.52 11.90
CA ARG A 80 -1.95 -9.16 11.96
C ARG A 80 -3.05 -8.17 11.63
N TRP A 81 -2.99 -6.96 12.20
CA TRP A 81 -3.90 -5.88 11.88
C TRP A 81 -3.81 -5.46 10.42
N VAL A 82 -2.61 -5.36 9.85
CA VAL A 82 -2.43 -5.06 8.42
C VAL A 82 -3.15 -6.10 7.56
N ALA A 83 -2.92 -7.39 7.80
CA ALA A 83 -3.60 -8.47 7.08
C ALA A 83 -5.13 -8.41 7.26
N THR A 84 -5.59 -8.17 8.50
CA THR A 84 -7.03 -8.08 8.84
C THR A 84 -7.70 -6.90 8.12
N ILE A 85 -7.08 -5.72 8.18
CA ILE A 85 -7.56 -4.50 7.52
C ILE A 85 -7.60 -4.72 6.01
N TRP A 86 -6.55 -5.33 5.45
CA TRP A 86 -6.50 -5.59 4.02
C TRP A 86 -7.63 -6.53 3.57
N GLN A 87 -7.79 -7.66 4.25
CA GLN A 87 -8.76 -8.69 3.90
C GLN A 87 -10.21 -8.24 4.09
N HIS A 88 -10.50 -7.50 5.15
CA HIS A 88 -11.88 -7.23 5.57
C HIS A 88 -12.35 -5.80 5.31
N ALA A 89 -11.46 -4.87 4.94
CA ALA A 89 -11.84 -3.50 4.65
C ALA A 89 -11.36 -3.06 3.26
N VAL A 90 -10.06 -3.20 2.97
CA VAL A 90 -9.49 -2.71 1.70
C VAL A 90 -9.95 -3.57 0.52
N LYS A 91 -9.84 -4.90 0.61
CA LYS A 91 -10.21 -5.80 -0.50
C LYS A 91 -11.70 -5.73 -0.85
N PRO A 92 -12.65 -5.76 0.11
CA PRO A 92 -14.06 -5.57 -0.20
C PRO A 92 -14.34 -4.19 -0.84
N TYR A 93 -13.69 -3.13 -0.35
CA TYR A 93 -13.81 -1.81 -0.95
C TYR A 93 -13.36 -1.82 -2.42
N ILE A 94 -12.20 -2.41 -2.72
CA ILE A 94 -11.70 -2.52 -4.10
C ILE A 94 -12.66 -3.33 -4.98
N GLU A 95 -13.21 -4.43 -4.46
CA GLU A 95 -14.19 -5.25 -5.17
C GLU A 95 -15.41 -4.42 -5.61
N GLU A 96 -15.91 -3.53 -4.75
CA GLU A 96 -16.99 -2.59 -5.12
C GLU A 96 -16.58 -1.58 -6.21
N GLN A 97 -15.30 -1.20 -6.27
CA GLN A 97 -14.80 -0.28 -7.30
C GLN A 97 -14.56 -0.98 -8.65
N LEU A 98 -14.41 -2.31 -8.64
CA LEU A 98 -14.10 -3.13 -9.81
C LEU A 98 -15.33 -3.86 -10.39
N ILE A 99 -16.55 -3.36 -10.15
CA ILE A 99 -17.77 -3.91 -10.77
C ILE A 99 -17.62 -3.88 -12.30
N GLY A 100 -17.70 -5.05 -12.94
CA GLY A 100 -17.48 -5.23 -14.38
C GLY A 100 -16.02 -5.50 -14.78
N GLU A 101 -15.09 -5.51 -13.82
CA GLU A 101 -13.67 -5.79 -14.01
C GLU A 101 -13.12 -6.73 -12.90
N GLU A 102 -13.93 -7.69 -12.47
CA GLU A 102 -13.66 -8.57 -11.32
C GLU A 102 -12.36 -9.40 -11.50
N ASN A 103 -11.98 -9.65 -12.75
CA ASN A 103 -10.73 -10.32 -13.12
C ASN A 103 -9.47 -9.56 -12.63
N ARG A 104 -9.57 -8.25 -12.39
CA ARG A 104 -8.47 -7.43 -11.87
C ARG A 104 -8.28 -7.56 -10.37
N LEU A 105 -9.28 -8.02 -9.61
CA LEU A 105 -9.24 -8.09 -8.15
C LEU A 105 -8.04 -8.89 -7.64
N ALA A 106 -7.66 -9.94 -8.34
CA ALA A 106 -6.51 -10.78 -8.00
C ALA A 106 -5.16 -10.05 -8.03
N GLN A 107 -5.06 -8.85 -8.62
CA GLN A 107 -3.86 -8.00 -8.60
C GLN A 107 -3.68 -7.29 -7.25
N PHE A 108 -4.75 -7.17 -6.46
CA PHE A 108 -4.80 -6.45 -5.20
C PHE A 108 -4.63 -7.35 -3.97
N GLU A 109 -4.21 -8.61 -4.17
CA GLU A 109 -3.79 -9.47 -3.07
C GLU A 109 -2.57 -8.87 -2.38
N LEU A 110 -2.62 -8.77 -1.05
CA LEU A 110 -1.58 -8.13 -0.23
C LEU A 110 -0.18 -8.69 -0.54
N GLU A 111 -0.06 -10.02 -0.62
CA GLU A 111 1.20 -10.70 -0.91
C GLU A 111 1.75 -10.36 -2.30
N LYS A 112 0.88 -10.19 -3.31
CA LYS A 112 1.31 -9.82 -4.66
C LYS A 112 1.79 -8.38 -4.72
N LEU A 113 1.09 -7.47 -4.06
CA LEU A 113 1.50 -6.06 -3.98
C LEU A 113 2.82 -5.94 -3.19
N ARG A 114 2.93 -6.65 -2.06
CA ARG A 114 4.16 -6.69 -1.24
C ARG A 114 5.34 -7.26 -2.01
N ALA A 115 5.12 -8.30 -2.82
CA ALA A 115 6.16 -8.85 -3.68
C ALA A 115 6.56 -7.87 -4.80
N ALA A 116 5.61 -7.10 -5.33
CA ALA A 116 5.84 -6.15 -6.42
C ALA A 116 6.62 -4.89 -6.00
N ILE A 117 6.59 -4.51 -4.72
CA ILE A 117 7.38 -3.39 -4.18
C ILE A 117 8.81 -3.80 -3.82
N LYS A 118 9.09 -5.11 -3.67
CA LYS A 118 10.45 -5.60 -3.41
C LYS A 118 11.29 -5.40 -4.66
N PRO A 119 12.44 -4.69 -4.61
CA PRO A 119 13.24 -4.46 -5.80
C PRO A 119 13.77 -5.80 -6.36
N PRO A 120 13.78 -5.98 -7.69
CA PRO A 120 14.51 -7.09 -8.30
C PRO A 120 16.01 -6.87 -8.09
N GLY A 121 16.59 -7.50 -7.06
CA GLY A 121 18.05 -7.54 -6.87
C GLY A 121 18.56 -7.19 -5.47
N ALA A 122 18.01 -7.77 -4.40
CA ALA A 122 18.83 -7.94 -3.19
C ALA A 122 19.87 -9.03 -3.51
N PRO A 123 21.18 -8.73 -3.55
CA PRO A 123 22.19 -9.75 -3.84
C PRO A 123 22.13 -10.82 -2.76
N ILE A 124 22.06 -12.08 -3.20
CA ILE A 124 22.35 -13.24 -2.36
C ILE A 124 23.79 -13.03 -1.90
N GLN A 125 23.99 -12.70 -0.62
CA GLN A 125 25.31 -12.79 -0.01
C GLN A 125 25.65 -14.28 0.08
N THR A 126 26.27 -14.81 -0.98
CA THR A 126 27.05 -16.04 -0.86
C THR A 126 28.24 -15.69 0.02
N PRO A 127 28.40 -16.27 1.22
CA PRO A 127 29.60 -16.05 2.00
C PRO A 127 30.83 -16.44 1.16
N PRO A 128 31.96 -15.72 1.29
CA PRO A 128 33.16 -16.06 0.55
C PRO A 128 33.50 -17.53 0.80
N PHE A 129 33.61 -18.28 -0.28
CA PHE A 129 34.17 -19.62 -0.25
C PHE A 129 35.66 -19.44 0.02
N ASP A 130 36.08 -19.59 1.28
CA ASP A 130 37.48 -19.58 1.67
C ASP A 130 38.16 -20.80 1.05
N GLY A 131 38.67 -20.62 -0.17
CA GLY A 131 39.46 -21.60 -0.91
C GLY A 131 40.85 -21.80 -0.33
N ASN A 132 40.99 -21.99 0.98
CA ASN A 132 42.25 -22.42 1.58
C ASN A 132 42.31 -23.95 1.59
N THR A 133 42.68 -24.52 0.45
CA THR A 133 43.19 -25.89 0.39
C THR A 133 44.55 -25.91 1.08
N GLY A 134 44.55 -26.30 2.36
CA GLY A 134 45.78 -26.62 3.09
C GLY A 134 46.52 -27.76 2.40
N ALA A 135 47.62 -27.44 1.71
CA ALA A 135 48.60 -28.43 1.29
C ALA A 135 49.51 -28.79 2.49
N PRO A 136 49.83 -30.08 2.72
CA PRO A 136 50.75 -30.47 3.77
C PRO A 136 52.21 -30.19 3.37
N SER A 137 52.96 -29.57 4.28
CA SER A 137 54.41 -29.36 4.16
C SER A 137 55.16 -30.66 4.52
N PRO A 138 56.24 -31.05 3.80
CA PRO A 138 57.01 -32.24 4.13
C PRO A 138 58.04 -31.92 5.22
N ALA A 139 58.10 -32.78 6.23
CA ALA A 139 59.09 -32.73 7.29
C ALA A 139 60.51 -32.99 6.75
N SER A 140 61.47 -32.22 7.25
CA SER A 140 62.90 -32.55 7.32
C SER A 140 63.33 -32.50 8.78
#